data_AF-A0A356KH82-F1
#
_entry.id   AF-A0A356KH82-F1
#
_cell.length_a   1.000
_cell.length_b   1.000
_cell.length_c   1.000
_cell.angle_alpha   90.00
_cell.angle_beta   90.00
_cell.angle_gamma   90.00
#
_symmetry.space_group_name_H-M   'P 1'
#
loop_
_entity.id
_entity.type
_entity.pdbx_description
1 polymer ?
#
loop_
_entity_poly.entity_id
_entity_poly.type
_entity_poly.pdbx_seq_one_letter_code
_entity_poly.pdbx_strand_id
1 'polypeptide(L)'
;GGYYIAVGARAIVAHPGTLTGSIGVVLGKFNAGPALRRLGVSVDGVQVGARAGLLDPDRGLDPDEDAALVRHLMAYYDAFVGRVAEGRQLSKEAVDAVAQGRVYTGRIAQERGLVDRLGGLRLAIELAKQEAELGEFVSLERVRVKDERGVAASLLGGSALPSSLLPAGLGELSEAGELL
;
A
#
# COMPACT_ATOMS: atom_id res chain seq x y z
N GLY A 1 -0.40 2.96 -2.48
CA GLY A 1 -1.49 2.18 -1.86
C GLY A 1 -2.82 2.90 -1.91
N GLY A 2 -3.05 3.91 -1.05
CA GLY A 2 -4.37 4.57 -0.94
C GLY A 2 -4.95 5.08 -2.26
N TYR A 3 -4.14 5.71 -3.12
CA TYR A 3 -4.61 6.19 -4.42
C TYR A 3 -5.06 5.06 -5.37
N TYR A 4 -4.41 3.90 -5.30
CA TYR A 4 -4.78 2.72 -6.08
C TYR A 4 -6.20 2.25 -5.77
N ILE A 5 -6.59 2.27 -4.49
CA ILE A 5 -7.95 1.88 -4.06
C ILE A 5 -8.96 2.96 -4.49
N ALA A 6 -8.58 4.23 -4.33
CA ALA A 6 -9.45 5.36 -4.66
C ALA A 6 -9.80 5.42 -6.16
N VAL A 7 -8.95 4.89 -7.05
CA VAL A 7 -9.13 4.99 -8.50
C VAL A 7 -10.34 4.23 -9.05
N GLY A 8 -10.88 3.27 -8.28
CA GLY A 8 -12.13 2.59 -8.62
C GLY A 8 -13.39 3.40 -8.30
N ALA A 9 -13.26 4.57 -7.66
CA ALA A 9 -14.40 5.43 -7.36
C ALA A 9 -14.86 6.20 -8.61
N ARG A 10 -16.18 6.43 -8.69
CA ARG A 10 -16.78 7.26 -9.76
C ARG A 10 -16.34 8.73 -9.69
N ALA A 11 -16.05 9.22 -8.48
CA ALA A 11 -15.46 10.54 -8.26
C ALA A 11 -14.48 10.49 -7.08
N ILE A 12 -13.36 11.19 -7.22
CA ILE A 12 -12.32 11.38 -6.21
C ILE A 12 -12.35 12.83 -5.75
N VAL A 13 -12.61 13.01 -4.46
CA VAL A 13 -12.57 14.33 -3.79
C VAL A 13 -11.34 14.40 -2.89
N ALA A 14 -10.56 15.48 -3.00
CA ALA A 14 -9.40 15.70 -2.13
C ALA A 14 -9.40 17.13 -1.56
N HIS A 15 -8.91 17.30 -0.34
CA HIS A 15 -8.67 18.65 0.18
C HIS A 15 -7.50 19.27 -0.59
N PRO A 16 -7.45 20.60 -0.83
CA PRO A 16 -6.33 21.22 -1.54
C PRO A 16 -4.95 20.87 -0.97
N GLY A 17 -4.87 20.66 0.35
CA GLY A 17 -3.65 20.24 1.08
C GLY A 17 -3.48 18.73 1.28
N THR A 18 -4.35 17.87 0.75
CA THR A 18 -4.19 16.41 0.81
C THR A 18 -2.89 16.01 0.11
N LEU A 19 -2.10 15.12 0.69
CA LEU A 19 -1.01 14.45 -0.01
C LEU A 19 -1.54 13.18 -0.68
N THR A 20 -1.40 13.10 -2.01
CA THR A 20 -1.88 11.99 -2.84
C THR A 20 -0.92 11.72 -3.99
N GLY A 21 -1.31 10.87 -4.95
CA GLY A 21 -0.44 10.35 -5.99
C GLY A 21 0.38 9.19 -5.46
N SER A 22 1.71 9.30 -5.51
CA SER A 22 2.63 8.20 -5.22
C SER A 22 2.28 6.94 -6.03
N ILE A 23 2.04 7.15 -7.32
CA ILE A 23 1.80 6.09 -8.28
C ILE A 23 3.16 5.49 -8.60
N GLY A 24 3.54 4.46 -7.84
CA GLY A 24 4.85 3.84 -7.88
C GLY A 24 4.86 2.58 -7.04
N VAL A 25 5.90 1.75 -7.26
CA VAL A 25 6.13 0.50 -6.51
C VAL A 25 7.59 0.50 -6.07
N VAL A 26 7.83 0.14 -4.81
CA VAL A 26 9.17 0.00 -4.26
C VAL A 26 9.24 -1.29 -3.46
N LEU A 27 10.37 -1.96 -3.55
CA LEU A 27 10.74 -3.06 -2.68
C LEU A 27 12.11 -2.76 -2.10
N GLY A 28 12.24 -2.87 -0.78
CA GLY A 28 13.50 -2.74 -0.08
C GLY A 28 13.80 -4.02 0.68
N LYS A 29 15.09 -4.38 0.75
CA LYS A 29 15.58 -5.40 1.67
C LYS A 29 16.74 -4.87 2.49
N PHE A 30 16.87 -5.36 3.72
CA PHE A 30 18.03 -5.10 4.56
C PHE A 30 19.16 -6.05 4.18
N ASN A 31 20.39 -5.56 4.18
CA ASN A 31 21.58 -6.39 4.00
C ASN A 31 22.50 -6.24 5.22
N ALA A 32 22.33 -7.13 6.18
CA ALA A 32 23.11 -7.27 7.40
C ALA A 32 24.42 -8.05 7.18
N GLY A 33 24.63 -8.70 6.02
CA GLY A 33 25.82 -9.50 5.74
C GLY A 33 27.16 -8.84 6.10
N PRO A 34 27.42 -7.59 5.67
CA PRO A 34 28.62 -6.88 6.06
C PRO A 34 28.76 -6.66 7.57
N ALA A 35 27.65 -6.43 8.28
CA ALA A 35 27.66 -6.23 9.72
C ALA A 35 27.91 -7.55 10.47
N LEU A 36 27.24 -8.64 10.07
CA LEU A 36 27.43 -9.97 10.63
C LEU A 36 28.88 -10.45 10.49
N ARG A 37 29.48 -10.25 9.32
CA ARG A 37 30.90 -10.57 9.08
C ARG A 37 31.84 -9.81 10.02
N ARG A 38 31.55 -8.54 10.34
CA ARG A 38 32.35 -7.75 11.30
C ARG A 38 32.21 -8.23 12.74
N LEU A 39 31.08 -8.88 13.07
CA LEU A 39 30.83 -9.48 14.38
C LEU A 39 31.34 -10.93 14.47
N GLY A 40 31.94 -11.47 13.41
CA GLY A 40 32.38 -12.86 13.36
C GLY A 40 31.23 -13.87 13.24
N VAL A 41 30.03 -13.42 12.87
CA VAL A 41 28.87 -14.28 12.66
C VAL A 41 28.83 -14.72 11.19
N SER A 42 28.74 -16.04 10.97
CA SER A 42 28.51 -16.64 9.66
C SER A 42 27.12 -17.27 9.61
N VAL A 43 26.46 -17.16 8.46
CA VAL A 43 25.15 -17.74 8.21
C VAL A 43 25.32 -18.75 7.09
N ASP A 44 24.97 -20.01 7.37
CA ASP A 44 24.98 -21.10 6.41
C ASP A 44 23.56 -21.67 6.28
N GLY A 45 23.19 -22.10 5.08
CA GLY A 45 21.86 -22.64 4.81
C GLY A 45 21.84 -23.55 3.58
N VAL A 46 20.86 -24.46 3.55
CA VAL A 46 20.57 -25.30 2.39
C VAL A 46 19.30 -24.77 1.75
N GLN A 47 19.36 -24.49 0.45
CA GLN A 47 18.25 -23.93 -0.31
C GLN A 47 17.87 -24.82 -1.48
N VAL A 48 16.58 -24.89 -1.80
CA VAL A 48 16.05 -25.59 -2.97
C VAL A 48 15.42 -24.58 -3.90
N GLY A 49 16.05 -24.37 -5.06
CA GLY A 49 15.63 -23.40 -6.07
C GLY A 49 16.59 -22.22 -6.19
N ALA A 50 16.80 -21.76 -7.42
CA ALA A 50 17.85 -20.78 -7.76
C ALA A 50 17.70 -19.41 -7.07
N ARG A 51 16.49 -19.04 -6.64
CA ARG A 51 16.19 -17.75 -5.97
C ARG A 51 15.44 -17.94 -4.65
N ALA A 52 15.59 -19.09 -4.01
CA ALA A 52 14.87 -19.40 -2.77
C ALA A 52 15.23 -18.45 -1.62
N GLY A 53 16.45 -17.91 -1.62
CA GLY A 53 16.93 -16.93 -0.66
C GLY A 53 16.82 -15.46 -1.09
N LEU A 54 16.00 -15.12 -2.09
CA LEU A 54 16.00 -13.79 -2.75
C LEU A 54 15.91 -12.59 -1.77
N LEU A 55 15.26 -12.78 -0.63
CA LEU A 55 15.05 -11.74 0.39
C LEU A 55 15.85 -11.99 1.68
N ASP A 56 16.82 -12.89 1.65
CA ASP A 56 17.60 -13.17 2.85
C ASP A 56 18.40 -11.92 3.28
N PRO A 57 18.42 -11.61 4.58
CA PRO A 57 19.02 -10.37 5.06
C PRO A 57 20.55 -10.46 5.22
N ASP A 58 21.14 -11.64 5.10
CA ASP A 58 22.57 -11.90 5.34
C ASP A 58 23.45 -11.68 4.10
N ARG A 59 22.86 -11.38 2.93
CA ARG A 59 23.60 -11.06 1.71
C ARG A 59 22.93 -10.01 0.81
N GLY A 60 23.70 -9.56 -0.18
CA GLY A 60 23.22 -8.71 -1.26
C GLY A 60 22.42 -9.50 -2.30
N LEU A 61 21.69 -8.80 -3.18
CA LEU A 61 21.14 -9.43 -4.38
C LEU A 61 22.28 -9.66 -5.36
N ASP A 62 22.28 -10.79 -6.04
CA ASP A 62 23.10 -10.94 -7.25
C ASP A 62 22.46 -10.23 -8.46
N PRO A 63 23.19 -10.05 -9.58
CA PRO A 63 22.66 -9.36 -10.76
C PRO A 63 21.42 -10.01 -11.41
N ASP A 64 21.29 -11.35 -11.37
CA ASP A 64 20.13 -12.05 -11.91
C ASP A 64 18.90 -11.89 -11.01
N GLU A 65 19.11 -11.99 -9.69
CA GLU A 65 18.11 -11.72 -8.66
C GLU A 65 17.59 -10.27 -8.74
N ASP A 66 18.48 -9.29 -8.87
CA ASP A 66 18.14 -7.87 -9.03
C ASP A 66 17.31 -7.63 -10.31
N ALA A 67 17.77 -8.15 -11.44
CA ALA A 67 17.04 -8.04 -12.71
C ALA A 67 15.66 -8.72 -12.65
N ALA A 68 15.55 -9.86 -11.95
CA ALA A 68 14.28 -10.54 -11.75
C ALA A 68 13.30 -9.73 -10.91
N LEU A 69 13.77 -9.09 -9.83
CA LEU A 69 12.96 -8.20 -9.00
C LEU A 69 12.52 -6.97 -9.79
N VAL A 70 13.41 -6.33 -10.55
CA VAL A 70 13.04 -5.19 -11.40
C VAL A 70 11.92 -5.55 -12.37
N ARG A 71 11.99 -6.71 -13.04
CA ARG A 71 10.91 -7.18 -13.92
C ARG A 71 9.56 -7.34 -13.18
N HIS A 72 9.58 -7.88 -11.96
CA HIS A 72 8.37 -8.01 -11.15
C HIS A 72 7.81 -6.64 -10.74
N LEU A 73 8.67 -5.72 -10.30
CA LEU A 73 8.27 -4.37 -9.91
C LEU A 73 7.69 -3.59 -11.08
N MET A 74 8.26 -3.72 -12.28
CA MET A 74 7.72 -3.10 -13.49
C MET A 74 6.34 -3.66 -13.85
N ALA A 75 6.12 -4.97 -13.72
CA ALA A 75 4.80 -5.55 -13.94
C ALA A 75 3.74 -4.98 -12.97
N TYR A 76 4.09 -4.79 -11.68
CA TYR A 76 3.20 -4.14 -10.71
C TYR A 76 2.98 -2.67 -11.02
N TYR A 77 4.04 -1.96 -11.44
CA TYR A 77 3.95 -0.55 -11.84
C TYR A 77 3.02 -0.37 -13.04
N ASP A 78 3.19 -1.17 -14.09
CA ASP A 78 2.37 -1.15 -15.29
C ASP A 78 0.89 -1.45 -14.98
N ALA A 79 0.63 -2.37 -14.05
CA ALA A 79 -0.72 -2.66 -13.58
C ALA A 79 -1.33 -1.49 -12.80
N PHE A 80 -0.54 -0.75 -12.02
CA PHE A 80 -1.00 0.45 -11.33
C PHE A 80 -1.30 1.57 -12.33
N VAL A 81 -0.35 1.88 -13.23
CA VAL A 81 -0.55 2.86 -14.30
C VAL A 81 -1.79 2.52 -15.13
N GLY A 82 -1.99 1.24 -15.48
CA GLY A 82 -3.17 0.78 -16.20
C GLY A 82 -4.49 1.04 -15.46
N ARG A 83 -4.56 0.73 -14.16
CA ARG A 83 -5.76 1.01 -13.35
C ARG A 83 -6.06 2.49 -13.24
N VAL A 84 -5.02 3.32 -13.13
CA VAL A 84 -5.20 4.77 -13.09
C VAL A 84 -5.66 5.29 -14.44
N ALA A 85 -5.09 4.80 -15.54
CA ALA A 85 -5.52 5.16 -16.88
C ALA A 85 -7.00 4.86 -17.10
N GLU A 86 -7.44 3.65 -16.71
CA GLU A 86 -8.84 3.22 -16.78
C GLU A 86 -9.75 4.08 -15.90
N GLY A 87 -9.47 4.17 -14.59
CA GLY A 87 -10.32 4.88 -13.64
C GLY A 87 -10.37 6.40 -13.83
N ARG A 88 -9.35 6.98 -14.46
CA ARG A 88 -9.25 8.43 -14.72
C ARG A 88 -9.54 8.81 -16.17
N GLN A 89 -9.80 7.83 -17.03
CA GLN A 89 -10.01 8.02 -18.48
C GLN A 89 -8.84 8.78 -19.14
N LEU A 90 -7.61 8.43 -18.74
CA LEU A 90 -6.36 8.98 -19.27
C LEU A 90 -5.63 7.92 -20.09
N SER A 91 -4.76 8.33 -21.01
CA SER A 91 -3.84 7.37 -21.64
C SER A 91 -2.79 6.91 -20.63
N LYS A 92 -2.22 5.72 -20.83
CA LYS A 92 -1.15 5.21 -19.97
C LYS A 92 0.06 6.14 -19.97
N GLU A 93 0.37 6.76 -21.11
CA GLU A 93 1.48 7.71 -21.27
C GLU A 93 1.23 9.00 -20.47
N ALA A 94 -0.01 9.51 -20.49
CA ALA A 94 -0.38 10.68 -19.69
C ALA A 94 -0.29 10.39 -18.18
N VAL A 95 -0.70 9.19 -17.77
CA VAL A 95 -0.55 8.74 -16.37
C VAL A 95 0.93 8.58 -16.02
N ASP A 96 1.74 7.91 -16.84
CA ASP A 96 3.16 7.70 -16.57
C ASP A 96 3.92 9.03 -16.42
N ALA A 97 3.60 10.03 -17.25
CA ALA A 97 4.18 11.37 -17.17
C ALA A 97 3.93 12.06 -15.82
N VAL A 98 2.81 11.76 -15.15
CA VAL A 98 2.48 12.27 -13.81
C VAL A 98 2.73 11.26 -12.69
N ALA A 99 3.14 10.02 -12.99
CA ALA A 99 3.40 8.96 -12.02
C ALA A 99 4.86 8.97 -11.53
N GLN A 100 5.55 7.82 -11.58
CA GLN A 100 6.95 7.64 -11.13
C GLN A 100 7.17 7.94 -9.64
N GLY A 101 6.22 7.57 -8.79
CA GLY A 101 6.31 7.70 -7.32
C GLY A 101 6.15 9.13 -6.79
N ARG A 102 5.91 10.13 -7.65
CA ARG A 102 5.76 11.54 -7.25
C ARG A 102 4.52 11.74 -6.38
N VAL A 103 4.68 12.58 -5.35
CA VAL A 103 3.59 12.97 -4.44
C VAL A 103 3.09 14.35 -4.85
N TYR A 104 1.77 14.54 -4.79
CA TYR A 104 1.12 15.81 -5.13
C TYR A 104 0.21 16.28 -4.00
N THR A 105 0.03 17.59 -3.91
CA THR A 105 -1.10 18.16 -3.17
C THR A 105 -2.40 17.87 -3.91
N GLY A 106 -3.54 17.89 -3.22
CA GLY A 106 -4.85 17.67 -3.84
C GLY A 106 -5.12 18.67 -4.97
N ARG A 107 -4.66 19.92 -4.82
CA ARG A 107 -4.73 20.95 -5.87
C ARG A 107 -3.97 20.55 -7.14
N ILE A 108 -2.69 20.18 -7.01
CA ILE A 108 -1.87 19.76 -8.15
C ILE A 108 -2.40 18.45 -8.76
N ALA A 109 -2.90 17.54 -7.92
CA ALA A 109 -3.50 16.30 -8.38
C ALA A 109 -4.76 16.55 -9.23
N GLN A 110 -5.58 17.55 -8.87
CA GLN A 110 -6.73 17.94 -9.69
C GLN A 110 -6.29 18.52 -11.04
N GLU A 111 -5.32 19.43 -11.04
CA GLU A 111 -4.76 20.02 -12.27
C GLU A 111 -4.20 18.96 -13.24
N ARG A 112 -3.75 17.82 -12.69
CA ARG A 112 -3.21 16.67 -13.43
C ARG A 112 -4.25 15.58 -13.76
N GLY A 113 -5.54 15.81 -13.46
CA GLY A 113 -6.61 14.84 -13.72
C GLY A 113 -6.67 13.64 -12.76
N LEU A 114 -5.83 13.63 -11.72
CA LEU A 114 -5.79 12.55 -10.73
C LEU A 114 -6.91 12.67 -9.67
N VAL A 115 -7.48 13.86 -9.51
CA VAL A 115 -8.59 14.17 -8.58
C VAL A 115 -9.67 14.92 -9.36
N ASP A 116 -10.94 14.62 -9.11
CA ASP A 116 -12.06 15.28 -9.80
C ASP A 116 -12.39 16.64 -9.16
N ARG A 117 -12.50 16.67 -7.83
CA ARG A 117 -13.00 17.83 -7.10
C ARG A 117 -12.16 18.14 -5.87
N LEU A 118 -11.98 19.43 -5.61
CA LEU A 118 -11.44 19.89 -4.34
C LEU A 118 -12.56 20.03 -3.31
N GLY A 119 -12.35 19.46 -2.13
CA GLY A 119 -13.32 19.50 -1.05
C GLY A 119 -12.98 18.55 0.08
N GLY A 120 -14.00 18.13 0.82
CA GLY A 120 -13.85 17.18 1.92
C GLY A 120 -15.01 16.20 1.94
N LEU A 121 -15.14 15.50 3.07
CA LEU A 121 -16.13 14.43 3.25
C LEU A 121 -17.56 14.86 2.93
N ARG A 122 -17.97 16.08 3.31
CA ARG A 122 -19.31 16.60 2.99
C ARG A 122 -19.59 16.62 1.50
N LEU A 123 -18.64 17.15 0.70
CA LEU A 123 -18.79 17.17 -0.76
C LEU A 123 -18.81 15.76 -1.34
N ALA A 124 -17.97 14.86 -0.84
CA ALA A 124 -17.95 13.47 -1.29
C ALA A 124 -19.29 12.76 -1.05
N ILE A 125 -19.91 13.00 0.11
CA ILE A 125 -21.25 12.49 0.45
C ILE A 125 -22.31 13.07 -0.48
N GLU A 126 -22.29 14.38 -0.75
CA GLU A 126 -23.27 14.99 -1.65
C GLU A 126 -23.14 14.46 -3.09
N LEU A 127 -21.92 14.28 -3.60
CA LEU A 127 -21.71 13.63 -4.91
C LEU A 127 -22.22 12.18 -4.92
N ALA A 128 -22.00 11.43 -3.84
CA ALA A 128 -22.50 10.06 -3.72
C ALA A 128 -24.04 10.00 -3.68
N LYS A 129 -24.69 10.92 -2.97
CA LYS A 129 -26.17 11.03 -2.97
C LYS A 129 -26.72 11.35 -4.35
N GLN A 130 -26.09 12.28 -5.07
CA GLN A 130 -26.48 12.66 -6.42
C GLN A 130 -26.38 11.48 -7.38
N GLU A 131 -25.29 10.72 -7.32
CA GLU A 131 -25.10 9.53 -8.16
C GLU A 131 -26.01 8.35 -7.79
N ALA A 132 -26.46 8.28 -6.55
CA ALA A 132 -27.43 7.29 -6.08
C ALA A 132 -28.89 7.76 -6.24
N GLU A 133 -29.13 8.93 -6.85
CA GLU A 133 -30.45 9.54 -7.04
C GLU A 133 -31.25 9.66 -5.73
N LEU A 134 -30.56 9.91 -4.61
CA LEU A 134 -31.19 10.04 -3.30
C LEU A 134 -31.66 11.49 -3.07
N GLY A 135 -32.84 11.66 -2.47
CA GLY A 135 -33.37 12.98 -2.10
C GLY A 135 -32.58 13.68 -0.99
N GLU A 136 -32.96 14.91 -0.62
CA GLU A 136 -32.20 15.71 0.36
C GLU A 136 -32.15 15.07 1.77
N PHE A 137 -33.21 14.38 2.17
CA PHE A 137 -33.34 13.78 3.51
C PHE A 137 -32.87 12.33 3.54
N VAL A 138 -31.57 12.12 3.58
CA VAL A 138 -30.95 10.81 3.84
C VAL A 138 -30.30 10.83 5.22
N SER A 139 -30.73 9.94 6.12
CA SER A 139 -30.06 9.70 7.39
C SER A 139 -28.74 8.99 7.15
N LEU A 140 -27.63 9.63 7.53
CA LEU A 140 -26.30 9.02 7.46
C LEU A 140 -25.97 8.38 8.80
N GLU A 141 -25.89 7.06 8.82
CA GLU A 141 -25.39 6.33 9.98
C GLU A 141 -23.93 5.95 9.74
N ARG A 142 -23.06 6.37 10.66
CA ARG A 142 -21.65 5.94 10.63
C ARG A 142 -21.55 4.55 11.21
N VAL A 143 -21.60 3.55 10.34
CA VAL A 143 -21.30 2.17 10.74
C VAL A 143 -19.79 2.05 10.99
N ARG A 144 -19.42 1.79 12.25
CA ARG A 144 -18.05 1.35 12.56
C ARG A 144 -18.00 -0.15 12.32
N VAL A 145 -17.37 -0.54 11.22
CA VAL A 145 -16.93 -1.93 11.08
C VAL A 145 -15.85 -2.13 12.14
N LYS A 146 -16.17 -2.91 13.17
CA LYS A 146 -15.20 -3.30 14.20
C LYS A 146 -14.22 -4.25 13.54
N ASP A 147 -13.08 -3.75 13.11
CA ASP A 147 -11.99 -4.60 12.69
C ASP A 147 -11.41 -5.21 13.96
N GLU A 148 -11.73 -6.48 14.22
CA GLU A 148 -11.15 -7.22 15.36
C GLU A 148 -9.65 -7.48 15.15
N ARG A 149 -9.12 -7.14 13.97
CA ARG A 149 -7.69 -7.17 13.68
C ARG A 149 -7.13 -5.78 13.96
N GLY A 150 -6.40 -5.66 15.06
CA GLY A 150 -5.72 -4.40 15.42
C GLY A 150 -4.84 -3.88 14.27
N VAL A 151 -4.57 -2.58 14.27
CA VAL A 151 -3.81 -1.87 13.21
C VAL A 151 -2.48 -2.56 12.87
N ALA A 152 -1.83 -3.21 13.84
CA ALA A 152 -0.62 -4.00 13.64
C ALA A 152 -0.83 -5.21 12.68
N ALA A 153 -1.95 -5.92 12.78
CA ALA A 153 -2.30 -7.04 11.92
C ALA A 153 -2.61 -6.58 10.47
N SER A 154 -3.16 -5.37 10.32
CA SER A 154 -3.47 -4.78 9.01
C SER A 154 -2.24 -4.18 8.32
N LEU A 155 -1.22 -3.73 9.07
CA LEU A 155 0.06 -3.25 8.53
C LEU A 155 1.03 -4.37 8.13
N LEU A 156 0.96 -5.54 8.77
CA LEU A 156 1.87 -6.66 8.52
C LEU A 156 1.43 -7.60 7.39
N GLY A 157 0.33 -7.31 6.69
CA GLY A 157 -0.03 -7.99 5.44
C GLY A 157 -0.39 -9.46 5.61
N GLY A 158 -1.68 -9.75 5.76
CA GLY A 158 -2.34 -10.81 4.96
C GLY A 158 -1.84 -12.26 5.05
N SER A 159 -1.02 -12.65 6.02
CA SER A 159 -0.83 -14.05 6.38
C SER A 159 -0.81 -14.16 7.90
N ALA A 160 -1.94 -14.55 8.48
CA ALA A 160 -1.96 -15.02 9.86
C ALA A 160 -0.98 -16.21 9.95
N LEU A 161 0.15 -16.01 10.63
CA LEU A 161 0.92 -17.15 11.10
C LEU A 161 -0.02 -17.91 12.05
N PRO A 162 -0.23 -19.23 11.86
CA PRO A 162 -1.03 -20.01 12.79
C PRO A 162 -0.45 -19.85 14.19
N SER A 163 -1.31 -19.62 15.18
CA SER A 163 -0.94 -19.40 16.59
C SER A 163 -0.12 -20.54 17.20
N SER A 164 -0.05 -21.69 16.53
CA SER A 164 0.81 -22.83 16.86
C SER A 164 2.32 -22.60 16.63
N LEU A 165 2.71 -21.49 16.00
CA LEU A 165 4.13 -21.14 15.74
C LEU A 165 4.66 -20.03 16.66
N LEU A 166 3.86 -19.53 17.60
CA LEU A 166 4.34 -18.60 18.62
C LEU A 166 4.97 -19.40 19.79
N PRO A 167 6.22 -19.10 20.20
CA PRO A 167 6.79 -19.71 21.40
C PRO A 167 5.92 -19.38 22.61
N ALA A 168 5.62 -20.39 23.42
CA ALA A 168 4.85 -20.28 24.66
C ALA A 168 5.56 -19.30 25.62
N GLY A 169 5.11 -18.05 25.62
CA GLY A 169 5.73 -16.98 26.41
C GLY A 169 5.35 -15.56 25.99
N LEU A 170 4.69 -15.38 24.83
CA LEU A 170 4.18 -14.07 24.39
C LEU A 170 2.64 -13.95 24.40
N GLY A 171 1.92 -15.01 24.82
CA GLY A 171 0.46 -14.99 24.96
C GLY A 171 -0.04 -14.24 26.21
N GLU A 172 0.79 -14.10 27.24
CA GLU A 172 0.37 -13.51 28.53
C GLU A 172 0.39 -11.97 28.54
N LEU A 173 0.94 -11.31 27.51
CA LEU A 173 0.91 -9.85 27.41
C LEU A 173 -0.37 -9.30 26.75
N SER A 174 -1.32 -10.16 26.39
CA SER A 174 -2.63 -9.76 25.85
C SER A 174 -3.71 -9.57 26.94
N GLU A 175 -3.55 -10.14 28.14
CA GLU A 175 -4.57 -10.04 29.20
C GLU A 175 -4.28 -8.94 30.24
N ALA A 176 -3.07 -8.36 30.25
CA ALA A 176 -2.69 -7.34 31.23
C ALA A 176 -3.16 -5.90 30.88
N GLY A 177 -3.98 -5.72 29.85
CA GLY A 177 -4.47 -4.41 29.38
C GLY A 177 -5.86 -3.99 29.88
N GLU A 178 -6.55 -4.82 30.67
CA GLU A 178 -7.90 -4.51 31.19
C GLU A 178 -7.94 -4.01 32.64
N LEU A 179 -6.78 -3.75 33.26
CA LEU A 179 -6.72 -3.10 34.57
C LEU A 179 -5.61 -2.03 34.60
N LEU A 180 -5.86 -0.92 33.90
CA LEU A 180 -5.54 0.50 34.21
C LEU A 180 -5.89 1.38 33.00
#